data_AF-A0A2P7QVL7-F1
#
_entry.id   AF-A0A2P7QVL7-F1
#
_cell.length_a   1.000
_cell.length_b   1.000
_cell.length_c   1.000
_cell.angle_alpha   90.00
_cell.angle_beta   90.00
_cell.angle_gamma   90.00
#
_symmetry.space_group_name_H-M   'P 1'
#
loop_
_entity.id
_entity.type
_entity.pdbx_description
1 polymer ?
#
loop_
_entity_poly.entity_id
_entity_poly.type
_entity_poly.pdbx_seq_one_letter_code
_entity_poly.pdbx_strand_id
1 'polypeptide(L)' 'MSDDKSKRGGQDRARVSGSETYEVDYFAHKHGLHRAQAEDLIERFGNDRDVLDREAEKLKTEA' A
#
# COMPACT_ATOMS: atom_id res chain seq x y z
N MET A 1 -1.49 -16.62 30.91
CA MET A 1 -0.59 -16.75 29.75
C MET A 1 -0.57 -15.38 29.06
N SER A 2 0.59 -14.73 28.96
CA SER A 2 0.73 -13.44 28.28
C SER A 2 0.65 -13.64 26.78
N ASP A 3 -0.26 -12.93 26.12
CA ASP A 3 -0.36 -12.91 24.66
C ASP A 3 0.86 -12.17 24.09
N ASP A 4 1.76 -12.91 23.45
CA ASP A 4 2.92 -12.37 22.74
C ASP A 4 2.43 -11.69 21.45
N LYS A 5 2.07 -10.40 21.57
CA LYS A 5 1.68 -9.52 20.44
C LYS A 5 2.79 -9.29 19.40
N SER A 6 3.94 -9.94 19.57
CA SER A 6 5.11 -9.89 18.71
C SER A 6 5.00 -10.79 17.46
N LYS A 7 4.04 -11.73 17.43
CA LYS A 7 3.74 -12.55 16.24
C LYS A 7 2.67 -11.93 15.34
N ARG A 8 2.82 -10.65 14.97
CA ARG A 8 2.06 -10.09 13.84
C ARG A 8 2.90 -10.29 12.59
N GLY A 9 2.52 -11.28 11.79
CA GLY A 9 3.26 -11.74 10.60
C GLY A 9 3.81 -10.57 9.78
N GLY A 10 5.13 -10.49 9.66
CA GLY A 10 5.78 -9.48 8.81
C GLY A 10 5.34 -9.58 7.34
N GLN A 11 4.80 -10.73 6.94
CA GLN A 11 4.28 -10.98 5.60
C GLN A 11 2.95 -10.26 5.34
N ASP A 12 2.11 -10.06 6.35
CA ASP A 12 0.84 -9.32 6.19
C ASP A 12 1.06 -7.81 6.07
N ARG A 13 2.14 -7.28 6.67
CA ARG A 13 2.51 -5.86 6.52
C ARG A 13 3.21 -5.54 5.19
N ALA A 14 3.66 -6.56 4.47
CA ALA A 14 4.37 -6.41 3.20
C ALA A 14 3.41 -6.26 2.01
N ARG A 15 2.10 -6.45 2.21
CA ARG A 15 1.11 -6.36 1.15
C ARG A 15 0.06 -5.32 1.50
N VAL A 16 -0.29 -4.50 0.52
CA VAL A 16 -1.52 -3.72 0.55
C VAL A 16 -2.64 -4.69 0.18
N SER A 17 -3.70 -4.80 0.97
CA SER A 17 -4.91 -5.52 0.58
C SER A 17 -5.66 -4.66 -0.44
N GLY A 18 -5.43 -4.91 -1.74
CA GLY A 18 -6.17 -4.22 -2.82
C GLY A 18 -7.69 -4.43 -2.77
N SER A 19 -8.16 -5.44 -2.03
CA SER A 19 -9.57 -5.71 -1.75
C SER A 19 -10.18 -4.87 -0.62
N GLU A 20 -9.35 -4.23 0.20
CA GLU A 20 -9.81 -3.36 1.27
C GLU A 20 -9.71 -1.91 0.82
N THR A 21 -10.86 -1.31 0.52
CA THR A 21 -10.98 0.09 0.06
C THR A 21 -10.24 1.07 0.96
N TYR A 22 -10.19 0.77 2.27
CA TYR A 22 -9.48 1.57 3.27
C TYR A 22 -7.97 1.63 3.04
N GLU A 23 -7.36 0.54 2.57
CA GLU A 23 -5.91 0.52 2.34
C GLU A 23 -5.50 1.28 1.08
N VAL A 24 -6.36 1.27 0.06
CA VAL A 24 -6.18 2.07 -1.17
C VAL A 24 -6.24 3.56 -0.85
N ASP A 25 -7.25 3.99 -0.10
CA ASP A 25 -7.39 5.38 0.33
C ASP A 25 -6.20 5.80 1.23
N TYR A 26 -5.79 4.93 2.18
CA TYR A 26 -4.64 5.20 3.03
C TYR A 26 -3.34 5.34 2.21
N PHE A 27 -3.12 4.47 1.23
CA PHE A 27 -1.97 4.53 0.35
C PHE A 27 -1.96 5.81 -0.51
N ALA A 28 -3.12 6.17 -1.07
CA ALA A 28 -3.28 7.41 -1.82
C ALA A 28 -2.92 8.64 -0.96
N HIS A 29 -3.47 8.72 0.25
CA HIS A 29 -3.18 9.80 1.19
C HIS A 29 -1.72 9.84 1.63
N LYS A 30 -1.09 8.68 1.89
CA LYS A 30 0.32 8.58 2.28
C LYS A 30 1.25 9.20 1.24
N HIS A 31 0.98 8.94 -0.05
CA HIS A 31 1.82 9.43 -1.15
C HIS A 31 1.31 10.71 -1.80
N GLY A 32 0.18 11.26 -1.35
CA GLY A 32 -0.44 12.45 -1.93
C GLY A 32 -1.02 12.21 -3.33
N LEU A 33 -1.36 10.96 -3.64
CA LEU A 33 -1.97 10.56 -4.89
C LEU A 33 -3.49 10.69 -4.84
N HIS A 34 -4.12 10.80 -6.00
CA HIS A 34 -5.55 10.59 -6.11
C HIS A 34 -5.89 9.11 -5.97
N ARG A 35 -7.06 8.78 -5.44
CA ARG A 35 -7.50 7.38 -5.28
C ARG A 35 -7.40 6.58 -6.58
N ALA A 36 -7.82 7.17 -7.70
CA ALA A 36 -7.72 6.53 -9.01
C ALA A 36 -6.27 6.19 -9.42
N GLN A 37 -5.28 7.00 -9.01
CA GLN A 37 -3.86 6.70 -9.27
C GLN A 37 -3.36 5.55 -8.38
N ALA A 38 -3.82 5.49 -7.13
CA ALA A 38 -3.54 4.36 -6.25
C ALA A 38 -4.15 3.05 -6.77
N GLU A 39 -5.40 3.10 -7.26
CA GLU A 39 -6.08 1.96 -7.89
C GLU A 39 -5.30 1.50 -9.15
N ASP A 40 -4.91 2.42 -10.04
CA ASP A 40 -4.11 2.08 -11.23
C ASP A 40 -2.78 1.42 -10.87
N LEU A 41 -2.08 1.92 -9.84
CA LEU A 41 -0.84 1.31 -9.36
C LEU A 41 -1.07 -0.12 -8.86
N ILE A 42 -2.14 -0.34 -8.10
CA ILE A 42 -2.47 -1.67 -7.56
C ILE A 42 -2.87 -2.64 -8.68
N GLU A 43 -3.62 -2.17 -9.68
CA GLU A 43 -3.99 -2.99 -10.85
C GLU A 43 -2.77 -3.36 -11.70
N ARG A 44 -1.81 -2.44 -11.86
CA ARG A 44 -0.64 -2.62 -12.73
C ARG A 44 0.49 -3.42 -12.09
N PHE A 45 0.78 -3.16 -10.83
CA PHE A 45 1.92 -3.74 -10.12
C PHE A 45 1.51 -4.82 -9.11
N GLY A 46 0.21 -5.01 -8.91
CA GLY A 46 -0.33 -5.86 -7.87
C GLY A 46 -0.31 -5.16 -6.52
N ASN A 47 -0.38 -5.95 -5.47
CA ASN A 47 -0.70 -5.47 -4.13
C ASN A 47 0.53 -5.52 -3.19
N ASP A 48 1.73 -5.52 -3.76
CA ASP A 48 2.99 -5.52 -3.02
C ASP A 48 3.33 -4.11 -2.54
N ARG A 49 3.47 -3.93 -1.22
CA ARG A 49 3.65 -2.62 -0.59
C ARG A 49 4.93 -1.93 -1.06
N ASP A 50 6.02 -2.69 -1.18
CA ASP A 50 7.34 -2.14 -1.51
C ASP A 50 7.39 -1.67 -2.96
N VAL A 51 6.74 -2.41 -3.85
CA VAL A 51 6.60 -2.03 -5.26
C VAL A 51 5.73 -0.78 -5.39
N LEU A 52 4.56 -0.79 -4.76
CA LEU A 52 3.62 0.34 -4.79
C LEU A 52 4.25 1.62 -4.22
N ASP A 53 4.88 1.54 -3.04
CA ASP A 53 5.57 2.68 -2.43
C ASP A 53 6.64 3.25 -3.39
N ARG A 54 7.42 2.40 -4.07
CA ARG A 54 8.43 2.83 -5.04
C ARG A 54 7.84 3.56 -6.25
N GLU A 55 6.78 3.01 -6.83
CA GLU A 55 6.16 3.59 -8.02
C GLU A 55 5.38 4.87 -7.69
N ALA A 56 4.75 4.94 -6.51
CA ALA A 56 4.10 6.15 -6.03
C ALA A 56 5.08 7.30 -5.80
N GLU A 57 6.27 7.04 -5.22
CA GLU A 57 7.31 8.07 -5.05
C GLU A 57 7.83 8.62 -6.40
N LYS A 58 7.91 7.77 -7.44
CA LYS A 58 8.27 8.22 -8.79
C LYS A 58 7.20 9.14 -9.37
N LEU A 59 5.93 8.73 -9.31
CA LEU A 59 4.80 9.53 -9.79
C LEU A 59 4.72 10.90 -9.09
N LYS A 60 4.99 10.95 -7.79
CA LYS A 60 5.02 12.20 -7.02
C LYS A 60 6.14 13.15 -7.46
N THR A 61 7.26 12.61 -7.93
CA THR A 61 8.41 13.42 -8.37
C THR A 61 8.21 13.98 -9.79
N GLU A 62 7.39 13.31 -10.61
CA GLU A 62 7.09 13.70 -11.99
C GLU A 62 5.87 14.63 -12.13
N ALA A 63 5.05 14.77 -11.08
CA ALA A 63 3.85 15.62 -11.04
C ALA A 63 4.16 17.03 -10.50
#